data_AF-A0A1G8WH60-F1
#
_entry.id   AF-A0A1G8WH60-F1
#
_cell.length_a   1.000
_cell.length_b   1.000
_cell.length_c   1.000
_cell.angle_alpha   90.00
_cell.angle_beta   90.00
_cell.angle_gamma   90.00
#
_symmetry.space_group_name_H-M   'P 1'
#
loop_
_entity.id
_entity.type
_entity.pdbx_description
1 polymer ?
#
loop_
_entity_poly.entity_id
_entity_poly.type
_entity_poly.pdbx_seq_one_letter_code
_entity_poly.pdbx_strand_id
1 'polypeptide(L)' 'MTYIIESMNLPVDNFLGMFLYLLLFMAGAGLLIGLPLHFIPNRLPYEVKSALVGMAVFLSMYLWWIFIF' A
#
# COMPACT_ATOMS: atom_id res chain seq x y z
N MET A 1 -16.78 -26.04 10.48
CA MET A 1 -17.30 -24.67 10.36
C MET A 1 -16.49 -23.69 11.22
N THR A 2 -16.11 -24.05 12.44
CA THR A 2 -15.30 -23.23 13.37
C THR A 2 -14.00 -22.68 12.75
N TYR A 3 -13.20 -23.51 12.08
CA TYR A 3 -11.94 -23.08 11.46
C TYR A 3 -12.11 -22.02 10.34
N ILE A 4 -13.23 -22.05 9.61
CA ILE A 4 -13.51 -21.05 8.57
C ILE A 4 -13.80 -19.71 9.22
N ILE A 5 -14.59 -19.71 10.31
CA ILE A 5 -14.94 -18.49 11.05
C ILE A 5 -13.70 -17.90 11.72
N GLU A 6 -12.84 -18.72 12.33
CA GLU A 6 -11.56 -18.27 12.91
C GLU A 6 -10.62 -17.67 11.86
N SER A 7 -10.55 -18.23 10.65
CA SER A 7 -9.74 -17.65 9.57
C SER A 7 -10.26 -16.31 9.03
N MET A 8 -11.50 -15.94 9.36
CA MET A 8 -12.14 -14.69 8.91
C MET A 8 -12.16 -13.61 10.01
N ASN A 9 -11.52 -13.85 11.15
CA ASN A 9 -11.66 -13.00 12.34
C ASN A 9 -10.94 -11.66 12.17
N LEU A 10 -9.69 -11.69 11.68
CA LEU A 10 -8.96 -10.50 11.24
C LEU A 10 -8.61 -10.60 9.75
N PRO A 11 -8.43 -9.45 9.07
CA PRO A 11 -7.96 -9.43 7.69
C PRO A 11 -6.64 -10.18 7.50
N VAL A 12 -5.76 -10.19 8.51
CA VAL A 12 -4.44 -10.82 8.44
C VAL A 12 -4.48 -12.34 8.66
N ASP A 13 -5.63 -12.89 9.09
CA ASP A 13 -5.79 -14.31 9.38
C ASP A 13 -6.08 -15.16 8.13
N ASN A 14 -6.33 -14.51 6.99
CA ASN A 14 -6.49 -15.18 5.70
C ASN A 14 -5.81 -14.42 4.56
N PHE A 15 -5.43 -15.17 3.52
CA PHE A 15 -4.71 -14.62 2.36
C PHE A 15 -5.46 -13.51 1.62
N LEU A 16 -6.79 -13.62 1.49
CA LEU A 16 -7.58 -12.60 0.80
C LEU A 16 -7.57 -11.28 1.59
N GLY A 17 -7.80 -11.35 2.89
CA GLY A 17 -7.75 -10.18 3.76
C GLY A 17 -6.35 -9.56 3.81
N MET A 18 -5.28 -10.37 3.87
CA MET A 18 -3.90 -9.88 3.81
C MET A 18 -3.65 -9.13 2.50
N PHE A 19 -4.08 -9.69 1.37
CA PHE A 19 -3.95 -9.05 0.06
C PHE A 19 -4.72 -7.73 -0.01
N LEU A 20 -5.98 -7.71 0.43
CA LEU A 20 -6.82 -6.50 0.42
C LEU A 20 -6.25 -5.42 1.34
N TYR A 21 -5.73 -5.79 2.49
CA TYR A 21 -5.16 -4.86 3.46
C TYR A 21 -3.84 -4.25 2.96
N LEU A 22 -2.97 -5.08 2.36
CA LEU A 22 -1.76 -4.62 1.68
C LEU A 22 -2.10 -3.69 0.50
N LEU A 23 -3.10 -4.05 -0.31
CA LEU A 23 -3.57 -3.24 -1.43
C LEU A 23 -4.05 -1.86 -0.97
N LEU A 24 -4.75 -1.80 0.17
CA LEU A 24 -5.18 -0.53 0.76
C LEU A 24 -3.98 0.34 1.15
N PHE A 25 -2.94 -0.24 1.74
CA PHE A 25 -1.68 0.44 2.09
C PHE A 25 -0.93 0.96 0.85
N MET A 26 -0.85 0.14 -0.20
CA MET A 26 -0.23 0.54 -1.48
C MET A 26 -0.99 1.69 -2.15
N ALA A 27 -2.33 1.59 -2.20
CA ALA A 27 -3.18 2.64 -2.75
C ALA A 27 -3.05 3.95 -1.95
N GLY A 28 -3.04 3.86 -0.61
CA GLY A 28 -2.82 5.01 0.26
C GLY A 28 -1.49 5.71 0.00
N ALA A 29 -0.39 4.96 -0.07
CA ALA A 29 0.94 5.52 -0.35
C ALA A 29 1.02 6.14 -1.76
N GLY A 30 0.45 5.47 -2.75
CA GLY A 30 0.37 5.98 -4.12
C GLY A 30 -0.40 7.30 -4.21
N LEU A 31 -1.51 7.44 -3.47
CA LEU A 31 -2.28 8.69 -3.42
C LEU A 31 -1.54 9.78 -2.64
N LEU A 32 -0.98 9.46 -1.49
CA LEU A 32 -0.27 10.40 -0.62
C LEU A 32 0.95 11.04 -1.30
N ILE A 33 1.63 10.32 -2.18
CA ILE A 33 2.78 10.83 -2.93
C ILE A 33 2.37 11.32 -4.32
N GLY A 34 1.48 10.60 -5.00
CA GLY A 34 1.05 10.91 -6.36
C GLY A 34 0.27 12.21 -6.49
N LEU A 35 -0.62 12.52 -5.53
CA LEU A 35 -1.42 13.73 -5.53
C LEU A 35 -0.55 14.99 -5.36
N PRO A 36 0.31 15.13 -4.34
CA PRO A 36 1.19 16.28 -4.22
C PRO A 36 2.08 16.47 -5.46
N LEU A 37 2.68 15.39 -5.97
CA LEU A 37 3.52 15.44 -7.17
C LEU A 37 2.75 15.82 -8.45
N HIS A 38 1.41 15.78 -8.45
CA HIS A 38 0.60 16.28 -9.56
C HIS A 38 0.38 17.80 -9.49
N PHE A 39 0.28 18.35 -8.28
CA PHE A 39 0.01 19.78 -8.06
C PHE A 39 1.27 20.66 -8.02
N ILE A 40 2.48 20.07 -8.02
CA ILE A 40 3.72 20.85 -8.06
C ILE A 40 3.82 21.60 -9.42
N PRO A 41 3.96 22.93 -9.41
CA PRO A 41 3.99 23.73 -10.64
C PRO A 41 5.24 23.49 -11.51
N ASN A 42 6.36 23.05 -10.91
CA ASN A 42 7.53 22.64 -11.65
C ASN A 42 7.42 21.17 -12.06
N ARG A 43 7.31 20.90 -13.37
CA ARG A 43 7.12 19.53 -13.88
C ARG A 43 8.42 18.75 -13.75
N LEU A 44 8.49 17.90 -12.73
CA LEU A 44 9.52 16.86 -12.66
C LEU A 44 9.41 15.94 -13.88
N PRO A 45 10.54 15.41 -14.38
CA PRO A 45 10.52 14.39 -15.41
C PRO A 45 9.62 13.21 -14.97
N TYR A 46 8.88 12.64 -15.92
CA TYR A 46 7.90 11.59 -15.63
C TYR A 46 8.56 10.37 -14.98
N GLU A 47 9.79 10.06 -15.41
CA GLU A 47 10.62 8.98 -14.90
C GLU A 47 10.90 9.15 -13.42
N VAL A 48 11.26 10.37 -12.99
CA VAL A 48 11.55 10.68 -11.58
C VAL A 48 10.27 10.60 -10.75
N LYS A 49 9.16 11.14 -11.26
CA LYS A 49 7.87 11.07 -10.59
C LYS A 49 7.41 9.61 -10.41
N SER A 50 7.53 8.80 -11.46
CA SER A 50 7.17 7.38 -11.44
C SER A 50 8.04 6.60 -10.46
N ALA A 51 9.36 6.84 -10.45
CA ALA A 51 10.28 6.23 -9.51
C ALA A 51 9.95 6.58 -8.05
N LEU A 52 9.61 7.84 -7.75
CA LEU A 52 9.21 8.27 -6.41
C LEU A 52 7.92 7.59 -5.94
N VAL A 53 6.90 7.52 -6.80
CA VAL A 53 5.64 6.85 -6.47
C VAL A 53 5.89 5.35 -6.26
N GLY A 54 6.63 4.70 -7.15
CA GLY A 54 6.98 3.28 -7.02
C GLY A 54 7.75 2.99 -5.74
N MET A 55 8.77 3.79 -5.42
CA MET A 55 9.56 3.66 -4.21
C MET A 55 8.70 3.83 -2.95
N ALA A 56 7.76 4.79 -2.94
CA ALA A 56 6.83 4.97 -1.84
C ALA A 56 5.88 3.78 -1.65
N VAL A 57 5.43 3.15 -2.73
CA VAL A 57 4.62 1.92 -2.67
C VAL A 57 5.43 0.76 -2.10
N PHE A 58 6.66 0.54 -2.56
CA PHE A 58 7.53 -0.51 -1.99
C PHE A 58 7.84 -0.26 -0.50
N LEU A 59 8.12 0.99 -0.12
CA LEU A 59 8.29 1.38 1.28
C LEU A 59 7.03 1.13 2.10
N SER A 60 5.84 1.40 1.56
CA SER A 60 4.59 1.16 2.29
C SER A 60 4.32 -0.33 2.51
N MET A 61 4.67 -1.19 1.55
CA MET A 61 4.63 -2.64 1.73
C MET A 61 5.57 -3.10 2.84
N TYR A 62 6.80 -2.55 2.88
CA TYR A 62 7.76 -2.87 3.93
C TYR A 62 7.30 -2.38 5.31
N LEU A 63 6.75 -1.17 5.40
CA LEU A 63 6.17 -0.64 6.64
C LEU A 63 4.96 -1.44 7.09
N TRP A 64 4.07 -1.82 6.15
CA TRP A 64 2.95 -2.69 6.44
C TRP A 64 3.40 -4.01 7.06
N TRP A 65 4.45 -4.62 6.50
CA TRP A 65 5.04 -5.84 7.05
C TRP A 65 5.47 -5.64 8.50
N ILE A 66 6.24 -4.60 8.80
CA ILE A 66 6.73 -4.32 10.17
C ILE A 66 5.60 -4.00 11.16
N PHE A 67 4.56 -3.29 10.73
CA PHE A 67 3.47 -2.90 11.64
C PHE A 67 2.51 -4.05 11.96
N ILE A 68 2.45 -5.06 11.08
CA ILE A 68 1.50 -6.16 11.18
C ILE A 68 2.16 -7.46 11.67
N PHE A 69 3.45 -7.68 11.39
CA PHE A 69 4.23 -8.86 11.76
C PHE A 69 5.46 -8.47 12.59
#